data_AF-A0A6N7AXQ0-F1
#
_entry.id   AF-A0A6N7AXQ0-F1
#
_cell.length_a   1.000
_cell.length_b   1.000
_cell.length_c   1.000
_cell.angle_alpha   90.00
_cell.angle_beta   90.00
_cell.angle_gamma   90.00
#
_symmetry.space_group_name_H-M   'P 1'
#
loop_
_entity.id
_entity.type
_entity.pdbx_description
1 polymer ?
#
loop_
_entity_poly.entity_id
_entity_poly.type
_entity_poly.pdbx_seq_one_letter_code
_entity_poly.pdbx_strand_id
1 'polypeptide(L)'
;MVKPDIVVICDEDKVNADGRHEGTPALIVEVLSPTTKGKDLAVKLQLYMRSGVSEYWIVVPQGKSVMQYAFTPERDIDRTLVVDKDGTMESAVFDGLTIRLSEIFS
;
A
#
# COMPACT_ATOMS: atom_id res chain seq x y z
N MET A 1 -2.28 8.48 14.85
CA MET A 1 -2.27 8.94 13.45
C MET A 1 -1.03 8.34 12.80
N VAL A 2 -1.20 7.50 11.78
CA VAL A 2 -0.08 6.96 10.99
C VAL A 2 0.04 7.83 9.74
N LYS A 3 1.27 8.14 9.33
CA LYS A 3 1.54 8.90 8.11
C LYS A 3 2.27 7.97 7.13
N PRO A 4 1.57 7.41 6.14
CA PRO A 4 2.20 6.61 5.09
C PRO A 4 3.11 7.47 4.22
N ASP A 5 4.01 6.83 3.47
CA ASP A 5 4.90 7.51 2.54
C ASP A 5 4.15 7.98 1.30
N ILE A 6 3.26 7.13 0.76
CA ILE A 6 2.40 7.46 -0.38
C ILE A 6 0.97 7.00 -0.10
N VAL A 7 0.01 7.85 -0.48
CA VAL A 7 -1.42 7.56 -0.40
C VAL A 7 -2.07 7.94 -1.73
N VAL A 8 -2.98 7.09 -2.21
CA VAL A 8 -3.83 7.39 -3.38
C VAL A 8 -5.27 7.48 -2.91
N ILE A 9 -5.87 8.64 -3.17
CA ILE A 9 -7.24 8.99 -2.79
C ILE A 9 -8.03 9.21 -4.06
N CYS A 10 -9.24 8.65 -4.12
CA CYS A 10 -10.13 8.79 -5.28
C CYS A 10 -11.39 9.62 -4.96
N ASP A 11 -11.65 9.89 -3.69
CA ASP A 11 -12.77 10.70 -3.19
C ASP A 11 -12.27 12.06 -2.68
N GLU A 12 -11.88 12.92 -3.63
CA GLU A 12 -11.35 14.26 -3.36
C GLU A 12 -12.36 15.18 -2.64
N ASP A 13 -13.64 14.85 -2.68
CA ASP A 13 -14.74 15.57 -2.02
C ASP A 13 -14.78 15.35 -0.49
N LYS A 14 -14.02 14.38 0.05
CA LYS A 14 -13.94 14.09 1.49
C LYS A 14 -12.79 14.78 2.22
N VAL A 15 -12.47 16.00 1.81
CA VAL A 15 -11.50 16.85 2.49
C VAL A 15 -12.24 17.84 3.37
N ASN A 16 -11.95 17.83 4.67
CA ASN A 16 -12.57 18.73 5.62
C ASN A 16 -12.00 20.17 5.53
N ALA A 17 -12.58 21.11 6.28
CA ALA A 17 -12.17 22.51 6.25
C ALA A 17 -10.71 22.76 6.67
N ASP A 18 -10.10 21.83 7.41
CA ASP A 18 -8.68 21.87 7.81
C ASP A 18 -7.74 21.25 6.76
N GLY A 19 -8.27 20.86 5.59
CA GLY A 19 -7.51 20.22 4.52
C GLY A 19 -7.17 18.75 4.81
N ARG A 20 -7.82 18.12 5.79
CA ARG A 20 -7.62 16.70 6.11
C ARG A 20 -8.60 15.83 5.33
N HIS A 21 -8.09 14.81 4.68
CA HIS A 21 -8.91 13.77 4.08
C HIS A 21 -9.48 12.87 5.19
N GLU A 22 -10.80 12.67 5.17
CA GLU A 22 -11.55 11.82 6.11
C GLU A 22 -12.12 10.57 5.42
N GLY A 23 -11.86 10.40 4.13
CA GLY A 23 -12.22 9.19 3.39
C GLY A 23 -11.26 8.03 3.65
N THR A 24 -11.45 6.98 2.87
CA THR A 24 -10.60 5.80 2.91
C THR A 24 -9.71 5.78 1.69
N PRO A 25 -8.36 5.77 1.85
CA PRO A 25 -7.46 5.62 0.72
C PRO A 25 -7.73 4.35 -0.07
N ALA A 26 -7.65 4.45 -1.40
CA ALA A 26 -7.74 3.30 -2.28
C ALA A 26 -6.45 2.47 -2.22
N LEU A 27 -5.29 3.13 -2.20
CA LEU A 27 -3.97 2.50 -2.09
C LEU A 27 -3.10 3.22 -1.06
N ILE A 28 -2.40 2.44 -0.24
CA ILE A 28 -1.32 2.90 0.62
C ILE A 28 -0.01 2.22 0.22
N VAL A 29 1.08 2.98 0.18
CA VAL A 29 2.43 2.44 -0.03
C VAL A 29 3.34 2.87 1.12
N GLU A 30 4.05 1.92 1.69
CA GLU A 30 5.06 2.14 2.74
C GLU A 30 6.42 1.65 2.26
N VAL A 31 7.46 2.45 2.47
CA VAL A 31 8.84 2.11 2.14
C VAL A 31 9.57 1.72 3.41
N LEU A 32 10.00 0.46 3.50
CA LEU A 32 10.69 -0.01 4.70
C LEU A 32 12.01 0.72 4.90
N SER A 33 12.19 1.20 6.13
CA SER A 33 13.50 1.62 6.62
C SER A 33 14.28 0.43 7.16
N PRO A 34 15.63 0.50 7.24
CA PRO A 34 16.46 -0.56 7.82
C PRO A 34 16.09 -0.94 9.27
N THR A 35 15.40 -0.06 10.00
CA THR A 35 15.07 -0.25 11.42
C THR A 35 13.61 -0.65 11.66
N THR A 36 12.81 -0.81 10.60
CA THR A 36 11.39 -1.18 10.73
C THR A 36 11.26 -2.59 11.31
N LYS A 37 10.55 -2.72 12.43
CA LYS A 37 10.36 -3.99 13.15
C LYS A 37 9.19 -4.77 12.53
N GLY A 38 9.29 -6.09 12.42
CA GLY A 38 8.20 -6.93 11.89
C GLY A 38 6.86 -6.77 12.64
N LYS A 39 6.90 -6.47 13.95
CA LYS A 39 5.70 -6.15 14.73
C LYS A 39 4.98 -4.89 14.23
N ASP A 40 5.72 -3.87 13.79
CA ASP A 40 5.14 -2.65 13.24
C ASP A 40 4.36 -2.94 11.95
N LEU A 41 4.92 -3.81 11.10
CA LEU A 41 4.28 -4.20 9.84
C LEU A 41 2.98 -4.98 10.05
N ALA A 42 2.97 -5.92 10.99
CA ALA A 42 1.75 -6.66 11.33
C ALA A 42 0.63 -5.73 11.85
N VAL A 43 1.00 -4.74 12.68
CA VAL A 43 0.04 -3.75 13.20
C VAL A 43 -0.48 -2.86 12.08
N LYS A 44 0.39 -2.35 11.20
CA LYS A 44 -0.01 -1.53 10.05
C LYS A 44 -0.89 -2.30 9.06
N LEU A 45 -0.54 -3.54 8.74
CA LEU A 45 -1.34 -4.41 7.87
C LEU A 45 -2.77 -4.55 8.42
N GLN A 46 -2.92 -4.90 9.69
CA GLN A 46 -4.24 -5.01 10.30
C GLN A 46 -4.97 -3.68 10.38
N LEU A 47 -4.26 -2.57 10.64
CA LEU A 47 -4.86 -1.24 10.66
C LEU A 47 -5.44 -0.87 9.30
N TYR A 48 -4.67 -1.02 8.21
CA TYR A 48 -5.10 -0.62 6.87
C TYR A 48 -6.23 -1.51 6.36
N MET A 49 -6.12 -2.84 6.52
CA MET A 49 -7.19 -3.78 6.19
C MET A 49 -8.51 -3.43 6.90
N ARG A 50 -8.46 -3.18 8.21
CA ARG A 50 -9.68 -2.86 9.00
C ARG A 50 -10.23 -1.46 8.71
N SER A 51 -9.41 -0.55 8.18
CA SER A 51 -9.81 0.81 7.83
C SER A 51 -10.51 0.88 6.46
N GLY A 52 -10.60 -0.24 5.74
CA GLY A 52 -11.26 -0.34 4.44
C GLY A 52 -10.38 0.06 3.26
N VAL A 53 -9.07 0.20 3.46
CA VAL A 53 -8.12 0.38 2.35
C VAL A 53 -8.28 -0.79 1.41
N SER A 54 -8.28 -0.54 0.10
CA SER A 54 -8.46 -1.61 -0.90
C SER A 54 -7.16 -2.32 -1.25
N GLU A 55 -6.05 -1.58 -1.25
CA GLU A 55 -4.73 -2.12 -1.57
C GLU A 55 -3.61 -1.52 -0.70
N TYR A 56 -2.66 -2.36 -0.30
CA TYR A 56 -1.52 -1.95 0.53
C TYR A 56 -0.23 -2.56 0.01
N TRP A 57 0.74 -1.71 -0.31
CA TRP A 57 2.06 -2.11 -0.78
C TRP A 57 3.16 -1.81 0.24
N ILE A 58 4.09 -2.74 0.36
CA ILE A 58 5.28 -2.63 1.19
C ILE A 58 6.50 -2.75 0.28
N VAL A 59 7.20 -1.65 0.08
CA VAL A 59 8.46 -1.62 -0.66
C VAL A 59 9.58 -2.00 0.30
N VAL A 60 10.41 -2.97 -0.09
CA VAL A 60 11.56 -3.47 0.69
C VAL A 60 12.85 -3.10 -0.05
N PRO A 61 13.45 -1.93 0.19
CA PRO A 61 14.61 -1.46 -0.58
C PRO A 61 15.83 -2.39 -0.50
N GLN A 62 16.12 -2.95 0.68
CA GLN A 62 17.24 -3.85 0.88
C GLN A 62 17.06 -5.20 0.16
N GLY A 63 15.83 -5.70 0.12
CA GLY A 63 15.47 -6.93 -0.58
C GLY A 63 15.17 -6.71 -2.07
N LYS A 64 15.12 -5.45 -2.52
CA LYS A 64 14.69 -5.02 -3.85
C LYS A 64 13.42 -5.76 -4.30
N SER A 65 12.39 -5.70 -3.45
CA SER A 65 11.10 -6.33 -3.71
C SER A 65 9.95 -5.46 -3.21
N VAL A 66 8.75 -5.75 -3.69
CA VAL A 66 7.52 -5.15 -3.21
C VAL A 66 6.54 -6.25 -2.84
N MET A 67 5.95 -6.14 -1.64
CA MET A 67 4.84 -6.98 -1.20
C MET A 67 3.54 -6.24 -1.44
N GLN A 68 2.56 -6.88 -2.06
CA GLN A 68 1.22 -6.37 -2.28
C GLN A 68 0.22 -7.16 -1.43
N TYR A 69 -0.69 -6.43 -0.80
CA TYR A 69 -1.93 -6.95 -0.23
C TYR A 69 -3.11 -6.27 -0.91
N ALA A 70 -4.08 -7.05 -1.37
CA ALA A 70 -5.39 -6.55 -1.77
C ALA A 70 -6.46 -7.07 -0.80
N PHE A 71 -7.46 -6.24 -0.51
CA PHE A 71 -8.48 -6.54 0.49
C PHE A 71 -9.87 -6.58 -0.13
N THR A 72 -10.71 -7.48 0.38
CA THR A 72 -12.12 -7.54 0.02
C THR A 72 -12.93 -6.43 0.70
N PRO A 73 -14.14 -6.11 0.23
CA PRO A 73 -15.06 -5.22 0.93
C PRO A 73 -15.37 -5.66 2.38
N GLU A 74 -15.31 -6.97 2.66
CA GLU A 74 -15.51 -7.57 3.98
C GLU A 74 -14.28 -7.42 4.91
N ARG A 75 -13.21 -6.78 4.42
CA ARG A 75 -11.95 -6.51 5.15
C ARG A 75 -11.13 -7.78 5.42
N ASP A 76 -11.15 -8.71 4.47
CA ASP A 76 -10.28 -9.88 4.44
C ASP A 76 -9.20 -9.73 3.36
N ILE A 77 -8.15 -10.55 3.44
CA ILE A 77 -7.11 -10.58 2.41
C ILE A 77 -7.63 -11.36 1.20
N ASP A 78 -7.76 -10.68 0.06
CA ASP A 78 -8.08 -11.30 -1.22
C ASP A 78 -6.82 -11.84 -1.90
N ARG A 79 -5.76 -11.03 -1.89
CA ARG A 79 -4.50 -11.33 -2.57
C ARG A 79 -3.30 -10.96 -1.73
N THR A 80 -2.26 -11.79 -1.79
CA THR A 80 -0.92 -11.46 -1.32
C THR A 80 0.09 -11.85 -2.39
N LEU A 81 0.88 -10.89 -2.85
CA LEU A 81 1.97 -11.12 -3.81
C LEU A 81 3.27 -10.55 -3.28
N VAL A 82 4.38 -11.17 -3.66
CA VAL A 82 5.72 -10.62 -3.49
C VAL A 82 6.39 -10.66 -4.85
N VAL A 83 6.80 -9.50 -5.33
CA VAL A 83 7.46 -9.34 -6.64
C VAL A 83 8.85 -8.78 -6.39
N ASP A 84 9.86 -9.43 -6.95
CA ASP A 84 11.24 -8.96 -6.90
C ASP A 84 11.53 -7.91 -7.99
N LYS A 85 12.72 -7.32 -7.96
CA LYS A 85 13.16 -6.28 -8.88
C LYS A 85 13.04 -6.62 -10.36
N ASP A 86 13.04 -7.90 -10.74
CA ASP A 86 13.00 -8.30 -12.14
C ASP A 86 11.56 -8.53 -12.62
N GLY A 87 10.60 -8.54 -11.69
CA GLY A 87 9.19 -8.68 -11.96
C GLY A 87 8.47 -7.35 -12.25
N THR A 88 7.18 -7.51 -12.53
CA THR A 88 6.24 -6.42 -12.79
C THR A 88 5.13 -6.49 -11.75
N MET A 89 4.87 -5.38 -11.07
CA MET A 89 3.75 -5.26 -10.14
C MET A 89 2.53 -4.73 -10.89
N GLU A 90 1.38 -5.35 -10.68
CA GLU A 90 0.09 -4.93 -11.22
C GLU A 90 -0.85 -4.64 -10.06
N SER A 91 -1.46 -3.46 -10.05
CA SER A 91 -2.45 -3.11 -9.03
C SER A 91 -3.68 -4.01 -9.12
N ALA A 92 -4.19 -4.43 -7.97
CA ALA A 92 -5.46 -5.16 -7.89
C ALA A 92 -6.69 -4.22 -7.93
N VAL A 93 -6.48 -2.90 -7.76
CA VAL A 93 -7.55 -1.90 -7.66
C VAL A 93 -7.60 -0.99 -8.88
N PHE A 94 -6.46 -0.66 -9.46
CA PHE A 94 -6.35 0.27 -10.58
C PHE A 94 -6.01 -0.47 -11.86
N ASP A 95 -7.03 -0.71 -12.69
CA ASP A 95 -6.85 -1.32 -14.00
C ASP A 95 -5.83 -0.51 -14.84
N GLY A 96 -4.82 -1.22 -15.35
CA GLY A 96 -3.74 -0.63 -16.14
C GLY A 96 -2.60 0.01 -15.34
N LEU A 97 -2.67 0.06 -14.01
CA LEU A 97 -1.52 0.45 -13.19
C LEU A 97 -0.54 -0.72 -13.08
N THR A 98 0.48 -0.66 -13.92
CA THR A 98 1.53 -1.67 -14.03
C THR A 98 2.90 -1.02 -13.88
N ILE A 99 3.76 -1.57 -13.02
CA ILE A 99 5.07 -1.01 -12.71
C ILE A 99 6.15 -2.10 -12.82
N ARG A 100 7.13 -1.88 -13.71
CA ARG A 100 8.33 -2.72 -13.77
C ARG A 100 9.25 -2.35 -12.60
N LEU A 101 9.50 -3.29 -11.70
CA LEU A 101 10.28 -3.00 -10.49
C LEU A 101 11.76 -2.71 -10.77
N SER A 102 12.24 -3.07 -11.95
CA SER A 102 13.58 -2.72 -12.44
C SER A 102 13.78 -1.21 -12.60
N GLU A 103 12.70 -0.44 -12.80
CA GLU A 103 12.74 1.02 -12.93
C GLU A 103 12.79 1.72 -11.55
N ILE A 104 12.39 1.02 -10.48
CA ILE A 104 12.42 1.54 -9.10
C ILE A 104 13.75 1.23 -8.41
N PHE A 105 14.28 0.02 -8.61
CA PHE A 105 15.46 -0.49 -7.87
C PHE A 105 16.76 -0.48 -8.68
N SER A 106 16.82 0.34 -9.75
CA SER A 106 17.95 0.47 -10.68
C SER A 106 19.26 0.83 -9.98
#